data_AF-F0GGT6-F1
#
_entry.id   AF-F0GGT6-F1
#
_cell.length_a   1.000
_cell.length_b   1.000
_cell.length_c   1.000
_cell.angle_alpha   90.00
_cell.angle_beta   90.00
_cell.angle_gamma   90.00
#
_symmetry.space_group_name_H-M   'P 1'
#
loop_
_entity.id
_entity.type
_entity.pdbx_description
1 polymer ?
#
loop_
_entity_poly.entity_id
_entity_poly.type
_entity_poly.pdbx_seq_one_letter_code
_entity_poly.pdbx_strand_id
1 'polypeptide(L)'
;MKLSYKIPLAFAVALLLMFGGALYGIHILNRSIDAFSNDVQTNVANERLVSATLVQFKLQVQEWKDTLLRGKQPDKLDKYWHAFETRERAVDTLAARLVSQLPPGESRTLVEQFMRAHTAMGEGARRGF
;
A
#
# COMPACT_ATOMS: atom_id res chain seq x y z
N MET A 1 6.76 64.98 -7.10
CA MET A 1 6.70 64.32 -5.77
C MET A 1 7.99 64.62 -5.00
N LYS A 2 7.91 65.13 -3.77
CA LYS A 2 9.08 65.47 -2.93
C LYS A 2 9.89 64.20 -2.61
N LEU A 3 11.22 64.31 -2.57
CA LEU A 3 12.16 63.19 -2.36
C LEU A 3 11.86 62.41 -1.06
N SER A 4 11.33 63.10 -0.05
CA SER A 4 10.90 62.55 1.25
C SER A 4 9.85 61.43 1.15
N TYR A 5 9.06 61.36 0.08
CA TYR A 5 8.06 60.28 -0.10
C TYR A 5 8.56 59.11 -0.94
N LYS A 6 9.61 59.30 -1.75
CA LYS A 6 10.11 58.25 -2.67
C LYS A 6 10.86 57.15 -1.93
N ILE A 7 11.68 57.54 -0.96
CA ILE A 7 12.46 56.61 -0.14
C ILE A 7 11.56 55.68 0.71
N PRO A 8 10.62 56.18 1.53
CA PRO A 8 9.75 55.29 2.31
C PRO A 8 8.84 54.41 1.44
N LEU A 9 8.40 54.90 0.27
CA LEU A 9 7.65 54.07 -0.69
C LEU A 9 8.49 52.91 -1.22
N ALA A 10 9.75 53.16 -1.59
CA ALA A 10 10.65 52.12 -2.07
C ALA A 10 10.90 51.04 -0.99
N PHE A 11 11.09 51.46 0.27
CA PHE A 11 11.20 50.53 1.40
C PHE A 11 9.91 49.74 1.64
N ALA A 12 8.74 50.37 1.55
CA ALA A 12 7.46 49.69 1.71
C ALA A 12 7.25 48.61 0.62
N VAL A 13 7.58 48.92 -0.63
CA VAL A 13 7.52 47.96 -1.74
C VAL A 13 8.50 46.80 -1.52
N ALA A 14 9.74 47.08 -1.12
CA ALA A 14 10.73 46.05 -0.82
C ALA A 14 10.27 45.13 0.33
N LEU A 15 9.68 45.70 1.38
CA LEU A 15 9.16 44.94 2.51
C LEU A 15 7.99 44.04 2.10
N LEU A 16 7.07 44.55 1.27
CA LEU A 16 5.95 43.78 0.74
C LEU A 16 6.41 42.63 -0.16
N LEU A 17 7.44 42.85 -0.98
CA LEU A 17 8.02 41.80 -1.81
C LEU A 17 8.69 40.71 -0.96
N MET A 18 9.46 41.09 0.08
CA MET A 18 10.02 40.12 1.03
C MET A 18 8.93 39.34 1.76
N PHE A 19 7.88 40.03 2.21
CA PHE A 19 6.75 39.40 2.90
C PHE A 19 5.99 38.43 1.99
N GLY A 20 5.72 38.82 0.73
CA GLY A 20 5.11 37.96 -0.27
C GLY A 20 5.98 36.73 -0.58
N GLY A 21 7.29 36.91 -0.71
CA GLY A 21 8.25 35.80 -0.87
C GLY A 21 8.25 34.86 0.32
N ALA A 22 8.20 35.39 1.55
CA ALA A 22 8.13 34.58 2.77
C ALA A 22 6.83 33.77 2.83
N LEU A 23 5.67 34.38 2.54
CA LEU A 23 4.38 33.68 2.48
C LEU A 23 4.33 32.62 1.38
N TYR A 24 4.98 32.87 0.24
CA TYR A 24 5.10 31.90 -0.83
C TYR A 24 6.01 30.71 -0.45
N GLY A 25 7.14 30.98 0.21
CA GLY A 25 8.06 29.96 0.75
C GLY A 25 7.39 29.06 1.79
N ILE A 26 6.88 29.68 2.87
CA ILE A 26 5.54 29.42 3.43
C ILE A 26 4.74 28.24 2.86
N HIS A 27 3.96 28.62 1.87
CA HIS A 27 3.00 27.79 1.17
C HIS A 27 3.64 26.60 0.45
N ILE A 28 4.82 26.78 -0.17
CA ILE A 28 5.55 25.68 -0.81
C ILE A 28 6.01 24.65 0.23
N LEU A 29 6.58 25.11 1.35
CA LEU A 29 7.08 24.23 2.40
C LEU A 29 5.94 23.37 2.97
N ASN A 30 4.80 23.98 3.27
CA ASN A 30 3.63 23.26 3.75
C ASN A 30 3.15 22.22 2.74
N ARG A 31 3.07 22.55 1.45
CA ARG A 31 2.71 21.58 0.40
C ARG A 31 3.70 20.41 0.31
N SER A 32 4.99 20.67 0.45
CA SER A 32 6.00 19.61 0.44
C SER A 32 5.91 18.70 1.67
N ILE A 33 5.63 19.27 2.85
CA ILE A 33 5.41 18.50 4.08
C ILE A 33 4.15 17.65 3.95
N ASP A 34 3.06 18.20 3.41
CA ASP A 34 1.80 17.47 3.21
C ASP A 34 1.95 16.35 2.19
N ALA A 35 2.63 16.60 1.06
CA ALA A 35 2.92 15.58 0.06
C ALA A 35 3.78 14.46 0.66
N PHE A 36 4.88 14.81 1.33
CA PHE A 36 5.74 13.82 1.98
C PHE A 36 4.99 13.02 3.05
N SER A 37 4.23 13.69 3.92
CA SER A 37 3.46 13.03 4.97
C SER A 37 2.43 12.06 4.39
N ASN A 38 1.61 12.51 3.44
CA ASN A 38 0.54 11.69 2.88
C ASN A 38 1.07 10.54 2.00
N ASP A 39 2.08 10.80 1.17
CA ASP A 39 2.66 9.79 0.28
C ASP A 39 3.41 8.74 1.08
N VAL A 40 4.18 9.14 2.10
CA VAL A 40 4.89 8.19 2.98
C VAL A 40 3.89 7.37 3.77
N GLN A 41 2.86 7.97 4.36
CA GLN A 41 1.84 7.21 5.09
C GLN A 41 1.10 6.21 4.19
N THR A 42 0.77 6.61 2.96
CA THR A 42 0.13 5.73 1.97
C THR A 42 1.05 4.58 1.58
N ASN A 43 2.33 4.86 1.33
CA ASN A 43 3.31 3.83 0.99
C ASN A 43 3.54 2.83 2.15
N VAL A 44 3.64 3.31 3.38
CA VAL A 44 3.76 2.44 4.58
C VAL A 44 2.50 1.59 4.76
N ALA A 45 1.32 2.14 4.51
CA ALA A 45 0.06 1.38 4.58
C ALA A 45 0.03 0.26 3.51
N ASN A 46 0.43 0.58 2.28
CA ASN A 46 0.54 -0.39 1.19
C ASN A 46 1.56 -1.49 1.50
N GLU A 47 2.74 -1.13 2.01
CA GLU A 47 3.79 -2.08 2.41
C GLU A 47 3.29 -3.05 3.49
N ARG A 48 2.55 -2.54 4.50
CA ARG A 48 1.94 -3.37 5.55
C ARG A 48 0.93 -4.35 4.99
N LEU A 49 0.12 -3.93 4.02
CA LEU A 49 -0.85 -4.81 3.36
C LEU A 49 -0.19 -5.88 2.49
N VAL A 50 0.86 -5.52 1.74
CA VAL A 50 1.67 -6.49 1.00
C VAL A 50 2.30 -7.51 1.95
N SER A 51 2.88 -7.05 3.05
CA SER A 51 3.47 -7.92 4.07
C SER A 51 2.44 -8.86 4.71
N ALA A 52 1.25 -8.35 5.03
CA ALA A 52 0.16 -9.17 5.55
C ALA A 52 -0.30 -10.24 4.55
N THR A 53 -0.41 -9.87 3.27
CA THR A 53 -0.75 -10.78 2.17
C THR A 53 0.29 -11.90 2.05
N LEU A 54 1.59 -11.54 2.08
CA LEU A 54 2.69 -12.48 2.03
C LEU A 54 2.67 -13.46 3.22
N VAL A 55 2.39 -12.98 4.43
CA VAL A 55 2.28 -13.83 5.62
C VAL A 55 1.13 -14.82 5.49
N GLN A 56 -0.06 -14.38 5.07
CA GLN A 56 -1.21 -15.28 4.86
C GLN A 56 -0.92 -16.32 3.77
N PHE A 57 -0.26 -15.91 2.68
CA PHE A 57 0.13 -16.83 1.61
C PHE A 57 1.13 -17.88 2.10
N LYS A 58 2.17 -17.47 2.85
CA LYS A 58 3.12 -18.41 3.45
C LYS A 58 2.41 -19.41 4.36
N LEU A 59 1.48 -18.95 5.20
CA LEU A 59 0.68 -19.81 6.06
C LEU A 59 -0.16 -20.78 5.23
N GLN A 60 -0.87 -20.32 4.21
CA GLN A 60 -1.62 -21.19 3.29
C GLN A 60 -0.75 -22.32 2.73
N VAL A 61 0.46 -22.00 2.24
CA VAL A 61 1.38 -23.02 1.71
C VAL A 61 1.83 -24.00 2.80
N GLN A 62 1.98 -23.55 4.06
CA GLN A 62 2.25 -24.46 5.18
C GLN A 62 1.06 -25.39 5.44
N GLU A 63 -0.17 -24.87 5.46
CA GLU A 63 -1.37 -25.70 5.66
C GLU A 63 -1.53 -26.74 4.54
N TRP A 64 -1.22 -26.36 3.30
CA TRP A 64 -1.22 -27.30 2.17
C TRP A 64 -0.20 -28.42 2.39
N LYS A 65 1.03 -28.07 2.75
CA LYS A 65 2.08 -29.05 3.08
C LYS A 65 1.64 -29.97 4.23
N ASP A 66 1.01 -29.42 5.26
CA ASP A 66 0.56 -30.18 6.41
C ASP A 66 -0.61 -31.11 6.04
N THR A 67 -1.50 -30.69 5.14
CA THR A 67 -2.55 -31.52 4.52
C THR A 67 -1.93 -32.73 3.81
N LEU A 68 -0.91 -32.51 2.97
CA LEU A 68 -0.22 -33.59 2.25
C LEU A 68 0.54 -34.56 3.18
N LEU A 69 1.24 -34.04 4.20
CA LEU A 69 2.07 -34.85 5.09
C LEU A 69 1.27 -35.59 6.17
N ARG A 70 0.15 -35.03 6.62
CA ARG A 70 -0.64 -35.54 7.76
C ARG A 70 -2.03 -36.02 7.38
N GLY A 71 -2.42 -35.89 6.11
CA GLY A 71 -3.74 -36.24 5.59
C GLY A 71 -4.12 -37.73 5.65
N LYS A 72 -3.19 -38.62 6.04
CA LYS A 72 -3.51 -40.04 6.31
C LYS A 72 -4.50 -40.22 7.48
N GLN A 73 -4.58 -39.24 8.38
CA GLN A 73 -5.55 -39.22 9.47
C GLN A 73 -6.71 -38.30 9.06
N PRO A 74 -7.95 -38.79 8.92
CA PRO A 74 -9.10 -38.00 8.44
C PRO A 74 -9.28 -36.67 9.20
N ASP A 75 -9.24 -36.72 10.54
CA ASP A 75 -9.38 -35.52 11.38
C ASP A 75 -8.31 -34.45 11.10
N LYS A 76 -7.09 -34.87 10.73
CA LYS A 76 -6.00 -33.95 10.39
C LYS A 76 -6.14 -33.43 8.96
N LEU A 77 -6.56 -34.29 8.03
CA LEU A 77 -6.83 -33.90 6.66
C LEU A 77 -7.84 -32.75 6.63
N ASP A 78 -8.99 -32.94 7.27
CA ASP A 78 -10.07 -31.94 7.33
C ASP A 78 -9.61 -30.65 8.02
N LYS A 79 -8.87 -30.77 9.13
CA LYS A 79 -8.34 -29.62 9.87
C LYS A 79 -7.42 -28.76 9.00
N TYR A 80 -6.40 -29.36 8.38
CA TYR A 80 -5.41 -28.62 7.61
C TYR A 80 -5.97 -28.13 6.28
N TRP A 81 -6.87 -28.89 5.66
CA TRP A 81 -7.56 -28.46 4.45
C TRP A 81 -8.47 -27.25 4.71
N HIS A 82 -9.27 -27.28 5.78
CA HIS A 82 -10.10 -26.14 6.13
C HIS A 82 -9.25 -24.90 6.49
N ALA A 83 -8.11 -25.10 7.15
CA ALA A 83 -7.16 -24.03 7.40
C ALA A 83 -6.60 -23.45 6.08
N PHE A 84 -6.22 -24.29 5.12
CA PHE A 84 -5.80 -23.88 3.77
C PHE A 84 -6.86 -23.00 3.10
N GLU A 85 -8.12 -23.42 3.04
CA GLU A 85 -9.21 -22.66 2.42
C GLU A 85 -9.50 -21.34 3.14
N THR A 86 -9.31 -21.30 4.45
CA THR A 86 -9.45 -20.08 5.24
C THR A 86 -8.33 -19.08 4.91
N ARG A 87 -7.10 -19.56 4.78
CA ARG A 87 -5.95 -18.72 4.38
C ARG A 87 -6.05 -18.27 2.93
N GLU A 88 -6.54 -19.13 2.02
CA GLU A 88 -6.82 -18.80 0.63
C GLU A 88 -7.71 -17.55 0.52
N ARG A 89 -8.87 -17.58 1.17
CA ARG A 89 -9.81 -16.45 1.20
C ARG A 89 -9.21 -15.18 1.81
N ALA A 90 -8.35 -15.33 2.82
CA ALA A 90 -7.66 -14.20 3.43
C ALA A 90 -6.65 -13.54 2.47
N VAL A 91 -5.90 -14.36 1.72
CA VAL A 91 -4.99 -13.87 0.67
C VAL A 91 -5.77 -13.13 -0.42
N ASP A 92 -6.86 -13.73 -0.92
CA ASP A 92 -7.70 -13.10 -1.96
C ASP A 92 -8.26 -11.75 -1.52
N THR A 93 -8.76 -11.67 -0.29
CA THR A 93 -9.32 -10.44 0.27
C THR A 93 -8.27 -9.34 0.39
N LEU A 94 -7.07 -9.68 0.87
CA LEU A 94 -5.97 -8.72 1.02
C LEU A 94 -5.41 -8.27 -0.34
N ALA A 95 -5.29 -9.19 -1.30
CA ALA A 95 -4.85 -8.87 -2.65
C ALA A 95 -5.86 -7.97 -3.38
N ALA A 96 -7.16 -8.26 -3.28
CA ALA A 96 -8.21 -7.40 -3.84
C ALA A 96 -8.17 -5.99 -3.22
N ARG A 97 -7.93 -5.89 -1.91
CA ARG A 97 -7.75 -4.60 -1.24
C ARG A 97 -6.54 -3.84 -1.78
N LEU A 98 -5.40 -4.52 -1.99
CA LEU A 98 -4.21 -3.91 -2.60
C LEU A 98 -4.52 -3.35 -4.00
N VAL A 99 -5.20 -4.10 -4.86
CA VAL A 99 -5.59 -3.62 -6.21
C VAL A 99 -6.48 -2.37 -6.13
N SER A 100 -7.38 -2.30 -5.13
CA SER A 100 -8.26 -1.14 -4.94
C SER A 100 -7.53 0.12 -4.45
N GLN A 101 -6.41 -0.03 -3.75
CA GLN A 101 -5.66 1.07 -3.13
C GLN A 101 -4.46 1.53 -3.97
N LEU A 102 -3.88 0.62 -4.76
CA LEU A 102 -2.74 0.94 -5.59
C LEU A 102 -3.16 1.78 -6.81
N PRO A 103 -2.42 2.88 -7.10
CA PRO A 103 -2.63 3.61 -8.34
C PRO A 103 -2.31 2.71 -9.56
N PRO A 104 -2.81 3.06 -10.76
CA PRO A 104 -2.41 2.41 -11.99
C PRO A 104 -0.88 2.42 -12.15
N GLY A 105 -0.29 1.26 -12.43
CA GLY A 105 1.16 1.12 -12.54
C GLY A 105 1.61 -0.33 -12.43
N GLU A 106 2.93 -0.50 -12.35
CA GLU A 106 3.57 -1.81 -12.28
C GLU A 106 3.14 -2.60 -11.03
N SER A 107 3.13 -1.96 -9.85
CA SER A 107 2.76 -2.64 -8.60
C SER A 107 1.35 -3.22 -8.64
N ARG A 108 0.38 -2.47 -9.17
CA ARG A 108 -1.00 -2.96 -9.33
C ARG A 108 -1.05 -4.14 -10.30
N THR A 109 -0.36 -4.02 -11.43
CA THR A 109 -0.25 -5.10 -12.43
C THR A 109 0.33 -6.37 -11.83
N LEU A 110 1.36 -6.26 -10.99
CA LEU A 110 1.97 -7.40 -10.29
C LEU A 110 1.01 -8.07 -9.30
N VAL A 111 0.24 -7.29 -8.53
CA VAL A 111 -0.78 -7.85 -7.63
C VAL A 111 -1.88 -8.56 -8.40
N GLU A 112 -2.35 -7.99 -9.52
CA GLU A 112 -3.34 -8.65 -10.38
C GLU A 112 -2.81 -9.95 -11.02
N GLN A 113 -1.52 -9.97 -11.41
CA GLN A 113 -0.86 -11.20 -11.86
C GLN A 113 -0.77 -12.24 -10.74
N PHE A 114 -0.40 -11.83 -9.53
CA PHE A 114 -0.38 -12.69 -8.35
C PHE A 114 -1.75 -13.29 -8.07
N MET A 115 -2.83 -12.51 -8.12
CA MET A 115 -4.19 -13.01 -7.92
C MET A 115 -4.54 -14.12 -8.91
N ARG A 116 -4.24 -13.94 -10.20
CA ARG A 116 -4.47 -14.97 -11.23
C ARG A 116 -3.67 -16.25 -10.96
N ALA A 117 -2.40 -16.11 -10.61
CA ALA A 117 -1.54 -17.25 -10.30
C ALA A 117 -2.00 -17.98 -9.02
N HIS A 118 -2.46 -17.22 -8.02
CA HIS A 118 -2.97 -17.75 -6.76
C HIS A 118 -4.27 -18.53 -6.93
N THR A 119 -5.20 -18.03 -7.77
CA THR A 119 -6.41 -18.80 -8.15
C THR A 119 -6.04 -20.14 -8.81
N ALA A 120 -5.11 -20.13 -9.77
CA ALA A 120 -4.65 -21.36 -10.43
C ALA A 120 -3.99 -22.35 -9.46
N MET A 121 -3.24 -21.85 -8.47
CA MET A 121 -2.67 -22.65 -7.39
C MET A 121 -3.77 -23.31 -6.54
N GLY A 122 -4.80 -22.55 -6.15
CA GLY A 122 -5.94 -23.04 -5.37
C GLY A 122 -6.72 -24.16 -6.09
N GLU A 123 -6.96 -24.00 -7.39
CA GLU A 123 -7.53 -25.06 -8.23
C GLU A 123 -6.62 -26.30 -8.30
N GLY A 124 -5.31 -26.10 -8.40
CA GLY A 124 -4.32 -27.18 -8.35
C GLY A 124 -4.38 -27.96 -7.04
N ALA A 125 -4.47 -27.27 -5.91
CA ALA A 125 -4.61 -27.88 -4.59
C ALA A 125 -5.92 -28.67 -4.47
N ARG A 126 -7.04 -28.11 -4.95
CA ARG A 126 -8.35 -28.80 -5.00
C ARG A 126 -8.35 -30.06 -5.86
N ARG A 127 -7.53 -30.13 -6.91
CA ARG A 127 -7.36 -31.36 -7.72
C ARG A 127 -6.49 -32.41 -7.03
N GLY A 128 -5.63 -32.00 -6.10
CA GLY A 128 -4.73 -32.88 -5.36
C GLY A 128 -5.28 -33.35 -4.01
N PHE A 129 -6.33 -32.71 -3.52
CA PHE A 129 -7.15 -33.16 -2.39
C PHE A 129 -8.15 -34.22 -2.88
#